data_AF-A0A937GCK5-F1
#
_entry.id   AF-A0A937GCK5-F1
#
_cell.length_a   1.000
_cell.length_b   1.000
_cell.length_c   1.000
_cell.angle_alpha   90.00
_cell.angle_beta   90.00
_cell.angle_gamma   90.00
#
_symmetry.space_group_name_H-M   'P 1'
#
loop_
_entity.id
_entity.type
_entity.pdbx_description
1 polymer ?
#
loop_
_entity_poly.entity_id
_entity_poly.type
_entity_poly.pdbx_seq_one_letter_code
_entity_poly.pdbx_strand_id
1 'polypeptide(L)' 'MKKYPIVLLTLTAMVWSACETAPCPPGNPRAECICPAVYDPVCGCDGKTYGNDCEAGCAGVESWTVGESGG' A
#
# COMPACT_ATOMS: atom_id res chain seq x y z
N MET A 1 20.27 -4.26 -12.48
CA MET A 1 20.83 -2.93 -12.17
C MET A 1 19.83 -2.15 -11.32
N LYS A 2 19.66 -2.51 -10.04
CA LYS A 2 18.94 -1.67 -9.07
C LYS A 2 19.98 -0.75 -8.46
N LYS A 3 19.91 0.53 -8.81
CA LYS A 3 20.86 1.55 -8.35
C LYS A 3 20.56 1.81 -6.88
N TYR A 4 21.28 1.14 -5.98
CA TYR A 4 21.33 1.47 -4.57
C TYR A 4 22.46 2.49 -4.38
N PRO A 5 22.19 3.81 -4.33
CA PRO A 5 23.20 4.72 -3.85
C PRO A 5 23.28 4.55 -2.34
N ILE A 6 24.36 3.94 -1.86
CA ILE A 6 25.07 4.31 -0.62
C ILE A 6 24.17 5.01 0.43
N VAL A 7 23.20 4.30 1.02
CA VAL A 7 22.55 4.75 2.26
C VAL A 7 23.52 4.39 3.38
N LEU A 8 24.47 5.30 3.58
CA LEU A 8 25.43 5.32 4.68
C LEU A 8 24.70 5.18 6.02
N LEU A 9 25.00 4.12 6.77
CA LEU A 9 25.48 4.13 8.17
C LEU A 9 24.89 5.12 9.20
N THR A 10 23.71 5.70 9.01
CA THR A 10 23.00 6.42 10.05
C THR A 10 22.17 5.42 10.86
N LEU A 11 22.48 5.27 12.15
CA LEU A 11 21.76 4.47 13.16
C LEU A 11 20.28 4.86 13.36
N THR A 12 19.67 5.59 12.43
CA THR A 12 18.26 6.00 12.43
C THR A 12 17.35 5.11 11.58
N ALA A 13 17.88 3.99 11.09
CA ALA A 13 17.18 3.06 10.22
C ALA A 13 16.40 1.99 11.02
N MET A 14 15.51 2.40 11.94
CA MET A 14 14.24 1.67 12.10
C MET A 14 13.42 1.95 10.83
N VAL A 15 13.89 1.45 9.68
CA VAL A 15 13.15 1.53 8.42
C VAL A 15 12.10 0.44 8.51
N TRP A 16 11.03 0.74 9.23
CA TRP A 16 9.84 -0.10 9.25
C TRP A 16 9.41 -0.22 7.80
N SER A 17 9.37 -1.46 7.31
CA SER A 17 8.74 -1.78 6.03
C SER A 17 7.27 -1.36 6.16
N ALA A 18 6.98 -0.13 5.78
CA ALA A 18 5.65 0.41 5.68
C ALA A 18 5.31 0.42 4.19
N CYS A 19 4.02 0.24 3.90
CA CYS A 19 3.47 0.37 2.57
C CYS A 19 3.99 1.66 1.92
N GLU A 20 4.78 1.53 0.84
CA GLU A 20 5.44 2.68 0.21
C GLU A 20 4.37 3.58 -0.41
N THR A 21 4.34 4.86 -0.03
CA THR A 21 3.41 5.81 -0.63
C THR A 21 3.82 6.12 -2.06
N ALA A 22 2.90 5.92 -3.01
CA ALA A 22 3.01 6.36 -4.39
C ALA A 22 2.03 7.52 -4.66
N PRO A 23 2.22 8.32 -5.72
CA PRO A 23 1.24 9.33 -6.09
C PRO A 23 -0.12 8.69 -6.40
N CYS A 24 -1.08 8.84 -5.48
CA CYS A 24 -2.46 8.43 -5.73
C CYS A 24 -3.20 9.52 -6.50
N PRO A 25 -3.95 9.17 -7.56
CA PRO A 25 -4.99 10.06 -8.04
C PRO A 25 -6.04 10.30 -6.93
N PRO A 26 -6.77 11.42 -6.96
CA PRO A 26 -7.86 11.66 -6.03
C PRO A 26 -8.90 10.54 -6.17
N GLY A 27 -9.07 9.77 -5.09
CA GLY A 27 -10.02 8.67 -5.02
C GLY A 27 -11.47 9.12 -4.90
N ASN A 28 -12.39 8.24 -5.29
CA ASN A 28 -13.83 8.40 -5.05
C ASN A 28 -14.33 7.30 -4.12
N PRO A 29 -14.23 7.48 -2.79
CA PRO A 29 -14.61 6.45 -1.84
C PRO A 29 -16.10 6.17 -1.93
N ARG A 30 -16.47 4.88 -1.96
CA ARG A 30 -17.85 4.45 -2.12
C ARG A 30 -18.45 4.08 -0.76
N ALA A 31 -19.44 4.86 -0.31
CA ALA A 31 -20.09 4.68 0.99
C ALA A 31 -20.81 3.32 1.13
N GLU A 32 -21.31 2.76 0.02
CA GLU A 32 -21.99 1.47 -0.01
C GLU A 32 -21.21 0.49 -0.88
N CYS A 33 -20.18 -0.08 -0.27
CA CYS A 33 -19.33 -1.07 -0.91
C CYS A 33 -19.61 -2.46 -0.35
N ILE A 34 -19.78 -3.43 -1.24
CA ILE A 34 -19.96 -4.84 -0.88
C ILE A 34 -18.70 -5.56 -1.35
N CYS A 35 -17.84 -5.93 -0.39
CA CYS A 35 -16.64 -6.70 -0.64
C CYS A 35 -16.77 -8.11 -0.06
N PRO A 36 -16.14 -9.11 -0.70
CA PRO A 36 -16.03 -10.44 -0.11
C PRO A 36 -15.20 -10.37 1.18
N ALA A 37 -15.56 -11.19 2.17
CA ALA A 37 -14.78 -11.34 3.41
C ALA A 37 -13.55 -12.26 3.21
N VAL A 38 -12.88 -12.13 2.06
CA VAL A 38 -11.65 -12.86 1.73
C VAL A 38 -10.48 -11.99 2.10
N TYR A 39 -9.53 -12.56 2.81
CA TYR A 39 -8.29 -11.88 3.16
C TYR A 39 -7.23 -12.21 2.11
N ASP A 40 -6.95 -11.22 1.25
CA ASP A 40 -5.94 -11.24 0.19
C ASP A 40 -5.28 -9.86 0.14
N PRO A 41 -4.42 -9.56 1.13
CA PRO A 41 -4.07 -8.19 1.46
C PRO A 41 -3.34 -7.46 0.34
N VAL A 42 -3.55 -6.15 0.26
CA VAL A 42 -2.88 -5.27 -0.71
C VAL A 42 -2.36 -4.01 -0.05
N CYS A 43 -1.24 -3.48 -0.53
CA CYS A 43 -0.68 -2.20 -0.12
C CYS A 43 -1.07 -1.11 -1.14
N GLY A 44 -1.94 -0.19 -0.73
CA GLY A 44 -2.41 0.92 -1.53
C GLY A 44 -1.33 1.99 -1.78
N CYS A 45 -1.46 2.74 -2.88
CA CYS A 45 -0.59 3.88 -3.17
C CYS A 45 -0.60 4.92 -2.03
N ASP A 46 -1.63 4.94 -1.20
CA ASP A 46 -1.79 5.87 -0.09
C ASP A 46 -1.03 5.42 1.18
N GLY A 47 -0.25 4.34 1.08
CA GLY A 47 0.54 3.79 2.17
C GLY A 47 -0.28 2.97 3.16
N LYS A 48 -1.52 2.58 2.82
CA LYS A 48 -2.36 1.74 3.68
C LYS A 48 -2.47 0.32 3.16
N THR A 49 -2.46 -0.64 4.08
CA THR A 49 -2.81 -2.03 3.79
C THR A 49 -4.33 -2.19 3.85
N TYR A 50 -4.91 -2.83 2.85
CA TYR A 50 -6.32 -3.21 2.78
C TYR A 50 -6.45 -4.73 2.86
N GLY A 51 -7.58 -5.23 3.40
CA GLY A 51 -7.80 -6.67 3.56
C GLY A 51 -7.91 -7.41 2.23
N ASN A 52 -8.33 -6.69 1.17
CA ASN A 52 -8.31 -7.13 -0.21
C ASN A 52 -8.35 -5.93 -1.18
N ASP A 53 -8.19 -6.22 -2.46
CA ASP A 53 -8.28 -5.26 -3.58
C ASP A 53 -9.65 -4.54 -3.65
N CYS A 54 -10.75 -5.24 -3.36
CA CYS A 54 -12.08 -4.64 -3.30
C CYS A 54 -12.14 -3.55 -2.22
N GLU A 55 -11.65 -3.83 -1.01
CA GLU A 55 -11.61 -2.87 0.09
C GLU A 55 -10.75 -1.64 -0.24
N ALA A 56 -9.62 -1.82 -0.94
CA ALA A 56 -8.79 -0.73 -1.44
C ALA A 56 -9.56 0.17 -2.42
N GLY A 57 -10.19 -0.44 -3.43
CA GLY A 57 -11.02 0.28 -4.39
C GLY A 57 -12.21 1.01 -3.74
N CYS A 58 -12.81 0.41 -2.71
CA CYS A 58 -13.90 1.02 -1.95
C CYS A 58 -13.47 2.25 -1.16
N ALA A 59 -12.22 2.29 -0.69
CA ALA A 59 -11.61 3.47 -0.10
C ALA A 59 -11.19 4.52 -1.14
N GLY A 60 -11.42 4.28 -2.43
CA GLY A 60 -11.02 5.16 -3.53
C GLY A 60 -9.55 5.01 -3.93
N VAL A 61 -8.86 3.97 -3.47
CA VAL A 61 -7.48 3.70 -3.87
C VAL A 61 -7.53 2.83 -5.11
N GLU A 62 -7.08 3.34 -6.26
CA GLU A 62 -7.13 2.64 -7.56
C GLU A 62 -5.81 1.96 -7.95
N SER A 63 -4.77 2.12 -7.13
CA SER A 63 -3.45 1.52 -7.36
C SER A 63 -2.93 0.90 -6.07
N TRP A 64 -2.53 -0.37 -6.16
CA TRP A 64 -2.03 -1.14 -5.03
C TRP A 64 -1.05 -2.23 -5.50
N THR A 65 -0.26 -2.75 -4.57
CA THR A 65 0.58 -3.94 -4.75
C THR A 65 0.01 -5.11 -3.95
N VAL A 66 0.19 -6.33 -4.48
CA VAL A 66 -0.24 -7.55 -3.78
C VAL A 66 0.65 -7.82 -2.57
N GLY A 67 0.02 -8.21 -1.47
CA GLY A 67 0.67 -8.52 -0.20
C GLY A 67 0.56 -7.38 0.81
N GLU A 68 0.72 -7.74 2.07
CA GLU A 68 1.02 -6.77 3.13
C GLU A 68 2.44 -6.25 2.90
N SER A 69 2.67 -4.97 3.21
CA SER A 69 3.99 -4.36 3.11
C SER A 69 5.08 -5.22 3.75
N GLY A 70 5.92 -5.88 2.95
CA GLY A 70 7.03 -6.69 3.44
C GLY A 70 7.38 -7.90 2.58
N GLY A 71 8.20 -7.65 1.55
CA GLY A 71 9.07 -8.64 0.90
C GLY A 71 10.39 -7.99 0.51
#